data_AF-A0A6J4I9H7-F1
#
_entry.id   AF-A0A6J4I9H7-F1
#
_cell.length_a   1.000
_cell.length_b   1.000
_cell.length_c   1.000
_cell.angle_alpha   90.00
_cell.angle_beta   90.00
_cell.angle_gamma   90.00
#
_symmetry.space_group_name_H-M   'P 1'
#
loop_
_entity.id
_entity.type
_entity.pdbx_description
1 polymer ?
#
loop_
_entity_poly.entity_id
_entity_poly.type
_entity_poly.pdbx_seq_one_letter_code
_entity_poly.pdbx_strand_id
1 'polypeptide(L)'
;AAIRYTVGQGTSVPVDPTSTSTLYSGPLSVSTSQIVKARAFDAAGNASAVARADYTISTAGPGTRQLVLQPVADTMVKQASPSAGFGSATSLQVDSQDGSGTTNTAVHSYLRFAVPALAQGESISAASLSLQLSNSTSNGPAVWRTDSAWTDAGPTWNARPARVGSAPAGNYASMAIARVSTAVSGISASGDVSFELAPEATDGMDFASREDATASRRPTLTLTVVTG
;
A
#
# COMPACT_ATOMS: atom_id res chain seq x y z
N ALA A 1 40.48 40.09 19.57
CA ALA A 1 40.15 38.71 20.00
C ALA A 1 39.57 37.96 18.80
N ALA A 2 39.83 36.67 18.67
CA ALA A 2 39.34 35.81 17.60
C ALA A 2 38.47 34.69 18.18
N ILE A 3 37.34 34.37 17.55
CA ILE A 3 36.49 33.25 17.95
C ILE A 3 36.83 32.05 17.06
N ARG A 4 37.17 30.93 17.69
CA ARG A 4 37.44 29.66 17.01
C ARG A 4 36.34 28.66 17.31
N TYR A 5 36.04 27.76 16.39
CA TYR A 5 35.00 26.76 16.58
C TYR A 5 35.36 25.39 15.99
N THR A 6 34.67 24.37 16.48
CA THR A 6 34.71 22.98 15.98
C THR A 6 33.27 22.48 15.86
N VAL A 7 33.03 21.60 14.90
CA VAL A 7 31.69 21.06 14.59
C VAL A 7 31.77 19.53 14.61
N GLY A 8 30.84 18.90 15.31
CA GLY A 8 30.66 17.45 15.30
C GLY A 8 29.41 17.06 14.53
N GLN A 9 29.42 15.90 13.88
CA GLN A 9 28.31 15.41 13.07
C GLN A 9 27.24 14.72 13.95
N GLY A 10 25.97 15.04 13.73
CA GLY A 10 24.86 14.48 14.51
C GLY A 10 24.95 14.89 15.98
N THR A 11 24.94 13.89 16.86
CA THR A 11 25.11 14.08 18.31
C THR A 11 26.56 13.90 18.78
N SER A 12 27.51 13.76 17.86
CA SER A 12 28.92 13.58 18.21
C SER A 12 29.51 14.88 18.74
N VAL A 13 30.07 14.84 19.95
CA VAL A 13 30.69 16.01 20.57
C VAL A 13 32.08 16.24 19.95
N PRO A 14 32.35 17.40 19.31
CA PRO A 14 33.68 17.70 18.76
C PRO A 14 34.69 18.03 19.87
N VAL A 15 35.98 17.96 19.52
CA VAL A 15 37.08 18.42 20.38
C VAL A 15 36.97 19.91 20.69
N ASP A 16 37.49 20.35 21.83
CA ASP A 16 37.45 21.78 22.19
C ASP A 16 38.28 22.63 21.22
N PRO A 17 37.80 23.83 20.83
CA PRO A 17 38.55 24.68 19.90
C PRO A 17 39.89 25.15 20.48
N THR A 18 40.92 25.10 19.65
CA THR A 18 42.25 25.65 19.92
C THR A 18 42.46 26.94 19.10
N SER A 19 43.57 27.66 19.32
CA SER A 19 43.89 28.89 18.59
C SER A 19 44.08 28.69 17.08
N THR A 20 44.24 27.43 16.63
CA THR A 20 44.38 27.02 15.23
C THR A 20 43.12 26.39 14.64
N SER A 21 42.05 26.19 15.43
CA SER A 21 40.75 25.71 14.93
C SER A 21 40.11 26.72 13.96
N THR A 22 39.00 26.35 13.32
CA THR A 22 38.37 27.18 12.30
C THR A 22 37.98 28.55 12.85
N LEU A 23 38.33 29.62 12.13
CA LEU A 23 37.99 31.00 12.50
C LEU A 23 36.51 31.25 12.21
N TYR A 24 35.79 31.80 13.19
CA TYR A 24 34.45 32.33 12.95
C TYR A 24 34.56 33.68 12.23
N SER A 25 34.29 33.69 10.92
CA SER A 25 34.35 34.88 10.05
C SER A 25 33.01 35.24 9.39
N GLY A 26 31.94 34.53 9.73
CA GLY A 26 30.60 34.72 9.19
C GLY A 26 29.60 33.71 9.79
N PRO A 27 28.30 33.82 9.46
CA PRO A 27 27.28 32.91 9.96
C PRO A 27 27.58 31.43 9.64
N LEU A 28 27.26 30.53 10.57
CA LEU A 28 27.39 29.08 10.39
C LEU A 28 26.08 28.49 9.87
N SER A 29 26.09 27.85 8.71
CA SER A 29 24.92 27.11 8.19
C SER A 29 24.74 25.80 8.95
N VAL A 30 23.54 25.57 9.48
CA VAL A 30 23.16 24.35 10.20
C VAL A 30 21.98 23.68 9.48
N SER A 31 22.28 22.77 8.55
CA SER A 31 21.26 22.05 7.75
C SER A 31 21.01 20.62 8.23
N THR A 32 21.83 20.11 9.14
CA THR A 32 21.71 18.78 9.77
C THR A 32 21.97 18.90 11.26
N SER A 33 21.54 17.89 12.03
CA SER A 33 21.89 17.82 13.46
C SER A 33 23.42 17.87 13.63
N GLN A 34 23.91 18.72 14.53
CA GLN A 34 25.33 18.89 14.81
C GLN A 34 25.55 19.53 16.18
N ILE A 35 26.73 19.32 16.77
CA ILE A 35 27.17 20.02 17.97
C ILE A 35 28.26 21.00 17.59
N VAL A 36 28.11 22.26 17.99
CA VAL A 36 29.10 23.32 17.75
C VAL A 36 29.72 23.73 19.08
N LYS A 37 31.05 23.70 19.16
CA LYS A 37 31.79 24.30 20.27
C LYS A 37 32.55 25.53 19.78
N ALA A 38 32.56 26.60 20.58
CA ALA A 38 33.24 27.85 20.28
C ALA A 38 34.06 28.36 21.47
N ARG A 39 35.19 29.02 21.18
CA ARG A 39 36.08 29.60 22.19
C ARG A 39 36.73 30.88 21.67
N ALA A 40 36.79 31.92 22.49
CA ALA A 40 37.46 33.17 22.14
C ALA A 40 38.92 33.17 22.62
N PHE A 41 39.81 33.73 21.81
CA PHE A 41 41.22 33.93 22.12
C PHE A 41 41.56 35.41 22.01
N ASP A 42 42.18 36.00 23.03
CA ASP A 42 42.67 37.39 22.97
C ASP A 42 44.03 37.49 22.25
N ALA A 43 44.59 38.69 22.14
CA ALA A 43 45.87 38.92 21.48
C ALA A 43 47.07 38.37 22.29
N ALA A 44 46.91 38.14 23.59
CA ALA A 44 47.92 37.56 24.47
C ALA A 44 47.86 36.01 24.48
N GLY A 45 46.90 35.41 23.78
CA GLY A 45 46.70 33.96 23.72
C GLY A 45 45.84 33.40 24.84
N ASN A 46 45.24 34.24 25.70
CA ASN A 46 44.32 33.77 26.73
C ASN A 46 43.01 33.31 26.10
N ALA A 47 42.47 32.20 26.60
CA ALA A 47 41.30 31.57 26.03
C ALA A 47 40.11 31.63 27.00
N SER A 48 38.92 31.97 26.49
CA SER A 48 37.68 31.99 27.27
C SER A 48 37.26 30.59 27.74
N ALA A 49 36.16 30.49 28.48
CA ALA A 49 35.44 29.22 28.60
C ALA A 49 34.93 28.75 27.23
N VAL A 50 34.71 27.44 27.07
CA VAL A 50 34.12 26.84 25.87
C VAL A 50 32.61 27.03 25.91
N ALA A 51 32.05 27.65 24.87
CA ALA A 51 30.61 27.67 24.61
C ALA A 51 30.22 26.46 23.77
N ARG A 52 29.05 25.87 24.03
CA ARG A 52 28.51 24.73 23.28
C ARG A 52 27.06 24.98 22.90
N ALA A 53 26.71 24.68 21.66
CA ALA A 53 25.35 24.66 21.16
C ALA A 53 25.06 23.32 20.48
N ASP A 54 23.95 22.71 20.84
CA ASP A 54 23.50 21.43 20.30
C ASP A 54 22.32 21.71 19.37
N TYR A 55 22.47 21.40 18.08
CA TYR A 55 21.43 21.57 17.08
C TYR A 55 20.85 20.21 16.72
N THR A 56 19.55 20.06 16.94
CA THR A 56 18.78 18.90 16.50
C THR A 56 17.86 19.32 15.35
N ILE A 57 18.17 18.85 14.15
CA ILE A 57 17.34 19.05 12.96
C ILE A 57 16.64 17.74 12.66
N SER A 58 15.31 17.76 12.75
CA SER A 58 14.44 16.66 12.33
C SER A 58 13.77 17.05 11.03
N THR A 59 14.06 16.31 9.96
CA THR A 59 13.22 16.35 8.76
C THR A 59 12.01 15.44 9.01
N ALA A 60 10.81 15.90 8.65
CA ALA A 60 9.66 15.00 8.67
C ALA A 60 9.97 13.81 7.76
N GLY A 61 9.81 12.59 8.28
CA GLY A 61 9.89 11.38 7.46
C GLY A 61 8.79 11.36 6.40
N PRO A 62 8.84 10.41 5.46
CA PRO A 62 7.80 10.28 4.45
C PRO A 62 6.44 10.13 5.14
N GLY A 63 5.50 11.00 4.77
CA GLY A 63 4.10 10.87 5.20
C GLY A 63 3.45 9.66 4.56
N THR A 64 2.25 9.31 5.02
CA THR A 64 1.40 8.36 4.29
C THR A 64 -0.01 8.90 4.15
N ARG A 65 -0.68 8.52 3.07
CA ARG A 65 -2.12 8.75 2.86
C ARG A 65 -2.79 7.47 2.37
N GLN A 66 -4.09 7.39 2.59
CA GLN A 66 -4.92 6.30 2.09
C GLN A 66 -5.67 6.72 0.83
N LEU A 67 -5.79 5.80 -0.12
CA LEU A 67 -6.66 5.94 -1.28
C LEU A 67 -7.61 4.75 -1.32
N VAL A 68 -8.90 5.01 -1.16
CA VAL A 68 -9.94 3.98 -1.20
C VAL A 68 -10.61 4.01 -2.58
N LEU A 69 -10.43 2.93 -3.33
CA LEU A 69 -10.94 2.78 -4.68
C LEU A 69 -12.18 1.89 -4.69
N GLN A 70 -13.19 2.33 -5.43
CA GLN A 70 -14.34 1.50 -5.80
C GLN A 70 -14.01 0.69 -7.05
N PRO A 71 -14.56 -0.52 -7.22
CA PRO A 71 -14.40 -1.27 -8.45
C PRO A 71 -15.00 -0.49 -9.62
N VAL A 72 -14.24 -0.38 -10.71
CA VAL A 72 -14.72 0.14 -11.99
C VAL A 72 -15.39 -0.96 -12.82
N ALA A 73 -15.14 -2.22 -12.49
CA ALA A 73 -15.79 -3.36 -13.09
C ALA A 73 -15.75 -4.59 -12.15
N ASP A 74 -16.78 -5.42 -12.22
CA ASP A 74 -16.85 -6.71 -11.57
C ASP A 74 -17.78 -7.67 -12.32
N THR A 75 -17.52 -8.97 -12.13
CA THR A 75 -18.33 -10.04 -12.72
C THR A 75 -17.96 -11.37 -12.07
N MET A 76 -18.74 -12.40 -12.37
CA MET A 76 -18.38 -13.77 -12.06
C MET A 76 -18.50 -14.64 -13.30
N VAL A 77 -17.78 -15.76 -13.32
CA VAL A 77 -17.86 -16.77 -14.37
C VAL A 77 -18.23 -18.10 -13.75
N LYS A 78 -19.22 -18.78 -14.35
CA LYS A 78 -19.74 -20.05 -13.84
C LYS A 78 -19.46 -21.17 -14.82
N GLN A 79 -18.79 -22.23 -14.37
CA GLN A 79 -18.47 -23.39 -15.21
C GLN A 79 -19.71 -24.11 -15.73
N ALA A 80 -20.78 -24.13 -14.93
CA ALA A 80 -22.07 -24.69 -15.31
C ALA A 80 -22.84 -23.84 -16.36
N SER A 81 -22.40 -22.61 -16.63
CA SER A 81 -23.00 -21.72 -17.62
C SER A 81 -21.90 -21.02 -18.43
N PRO A 82 -21.14 -21.79 -19.23
CA PRO A 82 -19.78 -21.40 -19.58
C PRO A 82 -19.67 -20.24 -20.59
N SER A 83 -20.78 -19.89 -21.24
CA SER A 83 -20.89 -18.77 -22.19
C SER A 83 -21.74 -17.60 -21.64
N ALA A 84 -22.25 -17.69 -20.42
CA ALA A 84 -23.05 -16.63 -19.81
C ALA A 84 -22.16 -15.57 -19.16
N GLY A 85 -22.58 -14.30 -19.25
CA GLY A 85 -21.98 -13.17 -18.53
C GLY A 85 -22.84 -12.76 -17.33
N PHE A 86 -22.19 -12.28 -16.27
CA PHE A 86 -22.84 -11.97 -14.99
C PHE A 86 -22.50 -10.56 -14.45
N GLY A 87 -22.08 -9.63 -15.33
CA GLY A 87 -21.63 -8.29 -14.95
C GLY A 87 -22.68 -7.31 -14.43
N SER A 88 -23.92 -7.76 -14.18
CA SER A 88 -24.97 -7.00 -13.53
C SER A 88 -25.50 -7.69 -12.28
N ALA A 89 -24.83 -8.74 -11.81
CA ALA A 89 -25.25 -9.49 -10.65
C ALA A 89 -25.01 -8.66 -9.39
N THR A 90 -26.03 -8.52 -8.54
CA THR A 90 -25.91 -7.75 -7.29
C THR A 90 -25.10 -8.48 -6.21
N SER A 91 -24.87 -9.78 -6.38
CA SER A 91 -24.03 -10.63 -5.53
C SER A 91 -23.03 -11.39 -6.40
N LEU A 92 -21.80 -11.47 -5.92
CA LEU A 92 -20.72 -12.25 -6.52
C LEU A 92 -20.50 -13.52 -5.70
N GLN A 93 -20.10 -14.58 -6.39
CA GLN A 93 -19.92 -15.89 -5.78
C GLN A 93 -18.52 -16.44 -6.06
N VAL A 94 -18.00 -17.23 -5.13
CA VAL A 94 -16.76 -17.97 -5.30
C VAL A 94 -16.97 -19.37 -4.74
N ASP A 95 -16.77 -20.37 -5.60
CA ASP A 95 -16.97 -21.77 -5.23
C ASP A 95 -16.14 -22.70 -6.14
N SER A 96 -15.46 -23.70 -5.59
CA SER A 96 -14.74 -24.68 -6.42
C SER A 96 -15.65 -25.74 -6.99
N GLN A 97 -16.82 -25.94 -6.37
CA GLN A 97 -17.83 -26.89 -6.78
C GLN A 97 -19.12 -26.61 -6.02
N ASP A 98 -20.25 -26.51 -6.72
CA ASP A 98 -21.59 -26.35 -6.11
C ASP A 98 -21.76 -27.27 -4.89
N GLY A 99 -22.38 -26.75 -3.83
CA GLY A 99 -22.48 -27.39 -2.52
C GLY A 99 -23.17 -28.77 -2.50
N SER A 100 -23.79 -29.18 -3.61
CA SER A 100 -24.29 -30.54 -3.83
C SER A 100 -23.20 -31.57 -4.19
N GLY A 101 -21.96 -31.14 -4.45
CA GLY A 101 -20.86 -31.99 -4.93
C GLY A 101 -20.90 -32.26 -6.43
N THR A 102 -21.71 -31.53 -7.20
CA THR A 102 -21.82 -31.71 -8.65
C THR A 102 -20.56 -31.18 -9.34
N THR A 103 -19.79 -32.03 -10.05
CA THR A 103 -18.58 -31.60 -10.78
C THR A 103 -18.88 -30.57 -11.87
N ASN A 104 -17.88 -29.77 -12.24
CA ASN A 104 -17.94 -28.76 -13.31
C ASN A 104 -18.89 -27.59 -13.02
N THR A 105 -18.96 -27.17 -11.76
CA THR A 105 -19.84 -26.10 -11.28
C THR A 105 -19.09 -24.95 -10.63
N ALA A 106 -17.76 -24.91 -10.77
CA ALA A 106 -16.93 -23.88 -10.17
C ALA A 106 -17.38 -22.47 -10.58
N VAL A 107 -17.28 -21.54 -9.64
CA VAL A 107 -17.57 -20.12 -9.80
C VAL A 107 -16.37 -19.30 -9.34
N HIS A 108 -15.91 -18.42 -10.22
CA HIS A 108 -14.80 -17.50 -9.94
C HIS A 108 -15.31 -16.09 -10.13
N SER A 109 -14.91 -15.18 -9.24
CA SER A 109 -15.29 -13.77 -9.34
C SER A 109 -14.10 -12.91 -9.71
N TYR A 110 -14.37 -11.81 -10.43
CA TYR A 110 -13.36 -10.88 -10.90
C TYR A 110 -13.73 -9.46 -10.48
N LEU A 111 -12.73 -8.72 -10.03
CA LEU A 111 -12.85 -7.32 -9.64
C LEU A 111 -11.80 -6.53 -10.41
N ARG A 112 -12.14 -5.32 -10.88
CA ARG A 112 -11.18 -4.41 -11.51
C ARG A 112 -11.33 -3.02 -10.91
N PHE A 113 -10.19 -2.40 -10.65
CA PHE A 113 -10.05 -1.07 -10.07
C PHE A 113 -9.17 -0.22 -10.97
N ALA A 114 -9.50 1.07 -11.09
CA ALA A 114 -8.64 2.04 -11.73
C ALA A 114 -7.79 2.75 -10.66
N VAL A 115 -6.47 2.54 -10.68
CA VAL A 115 -5.54 3.26 -9.80
C VAL A 115 -5.19 4.60 -10.47
N PRO A 116 -5.51 5.75 -9.85
CA PRO A 116 -5.23 7.05 -10.44
C PRO A 116 -3.72 7.33 -10.49
N ALA A 117 -3.34 8.33 -11.29
CA ALA A 117 -1.98 8.86 -11.29
C ALA A 117 -1.57 9.31 -9.88
N LEU A 118 -0.34 8.96 -9.49
CA LEU A 118 0.26 9.40 -8.23
C LEU A 118 0.95 10.76 -8.42
N ALA A 119 0.99 11.57 -7.36
CA ALA A 119 1.74 12.82 -7.41
C ALA A 119 3.25 12.56 -7.48
N GLN A 120 4.03 13.56 -7.87
CA GLN A 120 5.48 13.44 -7.87
C GLN A 120 6.00 13.13 -6.47
N GLY A 121 6.87 12.12 -6.36
CA GLY A 121 7.42 11.64 -5.08
C GLY A 121 6.50 10.68 -4.31
N GLU A 122 5.32 10.37 -4.83
CA GLU A 122 4.45 9.36 -4.23
C GLU A 122 4.75 7.95 -4.72
N SER A 123 4.62 6.98 -3.82
CA SER A 123 4.71 5.55 -4.15
C SER A 123 3.71 4.73 -3.35
N ILE A 124 3.18 3.66 -3.95
CA ILE A 124 2.29 2.72 -3.26
C ILE A 124 3.15 1.78 -2.43
N SER A 125 2.90 1.72 -1.12
CA SER A 125 3.64 0.85 -0.19
C SER A 125 2.84 -0.38 0.25
N ALA A 126 1.52 -0.30 0.23
CA ALA A 126 0.65 -1.42 0.57
C ALA A 126 -0.71 -1.31 -0.11
N ALA A 127 -1.38 -2.45 -0.27
CA ALA A 127 -2.74 -2.53 -0.78
C ALA A 127 -3.54 -3.58 0.01
N SER A 128 -4.83 -3.32 0.20
CA SER A 128 -5.75 -4.19 0.91
C SER A 128 -7.08 -4.26 0.16
N LEU A 129 -7.53 -5.47 -0.17
CA LEU A 129 -8.82 -5.71 -0.80
C LEU A 129 -9.85 -6.06 0.28
N SER A 130 -10.98 -5.37 0.30
CA SER A 130 -12.06 -5.58 1.28
C SER A 130 -13.35 -6.01 0.60
N LEU A 131 -14.01 -7.03 1.17
CA LEU A 131 -15.28 -7.59 0.70
C LEU A 131 -16.29 -7.63 1.84
N GLN A 132 -17.57 -7.43 1.54
CA GLN A 132 -18.67 -7.64 2.48
C GLN A 132 -19.32 -8.99 2.20
N LEU A 133 -19.21 -9.91 3.15
CA LEU A 133 -19.74 -11.27 3.00
C LEU A 133 -21.19 -11.36 3.47
N SER A 134 -21.94 -12.25 2.82
CA SER A 134 -23.27 -12.72 3.25
C SER A 134 -23.30 -14.22 3.55
N ASN A 135 -22.28 -14.98 3.11
CA ASN A 135 -22.05 -16.37 3.49
C ASN A 135 -20.61 -16.54 3.98
N SER A 136 -20.40 -17.25 5.10
CA SER A 136 -19.07 -17.55 5.66
C SER A 136 -18.43 -18.76 4.97
N THR A 137 -17.11 -18.91 5.09
CA THR A 137 -16.40 -20.12 4.66
C THR A 137 -15.20 -20.41 5.55
N SER A 138 -14.86 -21.69 5.70
CA SER A 138 -13.67 -22.12 6.44
C SER A 138 -12.36 -21.86 5.68
N ASN A 139 -12.42 -21.72 4.35
CA ASN A 139 -11.26 -21.36 3.53
C ASN A 139 -11.70 -20.51 2.32
N GLY A 140 -11.44 -19.21 2.42
CA GLY A 140 -11.75 -18.20 1.41
C GLY A 140 -10.78 -18.21 0.23
N PRO A 141 -11.02 -17.36 -0.78
CA PRO A 141 -10.28 -17.40 -2.02
C PRO A 141 -8.82 -16.99 -1.90
N ALA A 142 -8.00 -17.62 -2.75
CA ALA A 142 -6.75 -17.01 -3.20
C ALA A 142 -7.06 -15.85 -4.15
N VAL A 143 -6.39 -14.73 -3.95
CA VAL A 143 -6.52 -13.55 -4.79
C VAL A 143 -5.39 -13.56 -5.82
N TRP A 144 -5.71 -13.64 -7.10
CA TRP A 144 -4.73 -13.61 -8.19
C TRP A 144 -4.80 -12.29 -8.94
N ARG A 145 -3.67 -11.75 -9.41
CA ARG A 145 -3.69 -10.70 -10.43
C ARG A 145 -4.14 -11.31 -11.75
N THR A 146 -4.87 -10.54 -12.55
CA THR A 146 -5.25 -10.93 -13.91
C THR A 146 -4.98 -9.82 -14.90
N ASP A 147 -5.06 -10.15 -16.18
CA ASP A 147 -5.26 -9.15 -17.23
C ASP A 147 -6.47 -8.24 -16.87
N SER A 148 -6.35 -6.96 -17.23
CA SER A 148 -7.34 -5.91 -16.91
C SER A 148 -8.06 -5.35 -18.14
N ALA A 149 -7.80 -5.89 -19.34
CA ALA A 149 -8.41 -5.47 -20.59
C ALA A 149 -9.81 -6.09 -20.79
N TRP A 150 -10.70 -5.91 -19.81
CA TRP A 150 -12.08 -6.42 -19.85
C TRP A 150 -13.08 -5.43 -19.23
N THR A 151 -14.35 -5.58 -19.60
CA THR A 151 -15.52 -4.87 -19.04
C THR A 151 -16.51 -5.88 -18.44
N ASP A 152 -17.47 -5.44 -17.62
CA ASP A 152 -18.38 -6.34 -16.87
C ASP A 152 -19.11 -7.38 -17.73
N ALA A 153 -19.39 -7.04 -19.00
CA ALA A 153 -20.07 -7.89 -19.96
C ALA A 153 -19.15 -8.88 -20.71
N GLY A 154 -17.83 -8.75 -20.57
CA GLY A 154 -16.85 -9.50 -21.37
C GLY A 154 -16.58 -10.92 -20.84
N PRO A 155 -16.16 -11.09 -19.58
CA PRO A 155 -15.75 -12.39 -19.07
C PRO A 155 -16.88 -13.42 -19.07
N THR A 156 -16.57 -14.60 -19.61
CA THR A 156 -17.36 -15.83 -19.49
C THR A 156 -16.44 -16.94 -18.98
N TRP A 157 -16.96 -18.11 -18.61
CA TRP A 157 -16.08 -19.21 -18.21
C TRP A 157 -15.09 -19.57 -19.32
N ASN A 158 -15.56 -19.64 -20.56
CA ASN A 158 -14.74 -20.00 -21.73
C ASN A 158 -13.71 -18.92 -22.10
N ALA A 159 -14.00 -17.66 -21.78
CA ALA A 159 -13.15 -16.51 -22.09
C ALA A 159 -12.97 -15.62 -20.84
N ARG A 160 -12.34 -16.19 -19.80
CA ARG A 160 -12.07 -15.47 -18.55
C ARG A 160 -10.67 -14.83 -18.56
N PRO A 161 -10.48 -13.70 -17.85
CA PRO A 161 -9.17 -13.05 -17.75
C PRO A 161 -8.08 -14.01 -17.27
N ALA A 162 -6.95 -14.03 -17.96
CA ALA A 162 -5.81 -14.86 -17.59
C ALA A 162 -5.11 -14.30 -16.35
N ARG A 163 -4.62 -15.19 -15.47
CA ARG A 163 -3.79 -14.80 -14.33
C ARG A 163 -2.45 -14.22 -14.80
N VAL A 164 -1.95 -13.26 -14.04
CA VAL A 164 -0.64 -12.65 -14.23
C VAL A 164 0.23 -12.99 -13.02
N GLY A 165 1.46 -13.44 -13.29
CA GLY A 165 2.41 -13.88 -12.26
C GLY A 165 2.30 -15.36 -11.93
N SER A 166 3.19 -15.83 -11.06
CA SER A 166 3.34 -17.26 -10.71
C SER A 166 2.80 -17.61 -9.31
N ALA A 167 2.27 -16.65 -8.56
CA ALA A 167 1.76 -16.85 -7.21
C ALA A 167 0.54 -15.93 -6.94
N PRO A 168 -0.34 -16.30 -5.99
CA PRO A 168 -1.41 -15.42 -5.53
C PRO A 168 -0.85 -14.09 -5.01
N ALA A 169 -1.57 -13.01 -5.28
CA ALA A 169 -1.31 -11.68 -4.73
C ALA A 169 -1.68 -11.58 -3.24
N GLY A 170 -2.62 -12.40 -2.78
CA GLY A 170 -3.12 -12.46 -1.40
C GLY A 170 -4.02 -13.68 -1.18
N ASN A 171 -4.53 -13.87 0.04
CA ASN A 171 -5.44 -14.96 0.39
C ASN A 171 -6.32 -14.53 1.58
N TYR A 172 -7.60 -14.87 1.56
CA TYR A 172 -8.54 -14.45 2.61
C TYR A 172 -8.60 -15.40 3.82
N ALA A 173 -8.05 -16.60 3.75
CA ALA A 173 -8.15 -17.65 4.76
C ALA A 173 -9.62 -17.85 5.21
N SER A 174 -9.86 -18.28 6.44
CA SER A 174 -11.25 -18.40 6.95
C SER A 174 -11.93 -17.04 7.06
N MET A 175 -13.21 -16.97 6.65
CA MET A 175 -13.99 -15.74 6.61
C MET A 175 -15.35 -15.91 7.29
N ALA A 176 -15.69 -15.00 8.21
CA ALA A 176 -17.03 -14.89 8.80
C ALA A 176 -17.92 -13.90 8.03
N ILE A 177 -19.23 -13.93 8.27
CA ILE A 177 -20.19 -12.97 7.70
C ILE A 177 -19.93 -11.57 8.29
N ALA A 178 -19.04 -10.83 7.62
CA ALA A 178 -18.58 -9.50 8.01
C ALA A 178 -17.92 -8.80 6.81
N ARG A 179 -17.47 -7.56 7.02
CA ARG A 179 -16.48 -6.96 6.12
C ARG A 179 -15.11 -7.55 6.46
N VAL A 180 -14.50 -8.24 5.50
CA VAL A 180 -13.20 -8.89 5.65
C VAL A 180 -12.23 -8.32 4.64
N SER A 181 -10.96 -8.18 5.03
CA SER A 181 -9.91 -7.65 4.15
C SER A 181 -8.69 -8.56 4.13
N THR A 182 -7.97 -8.57 3.01
CA THR A 182 -6.66 -9.21 2.91
C THR A 182 -5.68 -8.29 2.21
N ALA A 183 -4.40 -8.38 2.60
CA ALA A 183 -3.35 -7.69 1.90
C ALA A 183 -3.18 -8.29 0.50
N VAL A 184 -3.00 -7.41 -0.50
CA VAL A 184 -2.75 -7.81 -1.88
C VAL A 184 -1.46 -7.16 -2.38
N SER A 185 -0.67 -7.93 -3.11
CA SER A 185 0.61 -7.49 -3.68
C SER A 185 0.52 -7.24 -5.20
N GLY A 186 1.61 -6.74 -5.79
CA GLY A 186 1.69 -6.53 -7.25
C GLY A 186 0.98 -5.27 -7.75
N ILE A 187 0.87 -4.23 -6.91
CA ILE A 187 0.35 -2.90 -7.27
C ILE A 187 1.41 -1.86 -6.91
N SER A 188 2.14 -1.38 -7.92
CA SER A 188 3.27 -0.45 -7.72
C SER A 188 3.15 0.84 -8.52
N ALA A 189 2.16 0.96 -9.40
CA ALA A 189 1.97 2.09 -10.29
C ALA A 189 0.47 2.37 -10.54
N SER A 190 0.20 3.54 -11.09
CA SER A 190 -1.13 3.89 -11.62
C SER A 190 -1.53 3.00 -12.79
N GLY A 191 -2.84 2.90 -13.04
CA GLY A 191 -3.41 2.11 -14.11
C GLY A 191 -4.41 1.08 -13.61
N ASP A 192 -4.95 0.29 -14.53
CA ASP A 192 -5.98 -0.68 -14.19
C ASP A 192 -5.41 -1.94 -13.55
N VAL A 193 -6.06 -2.35 -12.47
CA VAL A 193 -5.67 -3.46 -11.62
C VAL A 193 -6.85 -4.39 -11.53
N SER A 194 -6.71 -5.63 -12.01
CA SER A 194 -7.77 -6.64 -11.95
C SER A 194 -7.36 -7.88 -11.14
N PHE A 195 -8.30 -8.41 -10.36
CA PHE A 195 -8.12 -9.58 -9.52
C PHE A 195 -9.13 -10.67 -9.88
N GLU A 196 -8.68 -11.91 -9.81
CA GLU A 196 -9.53 -13.09 -9.68
C GLU A 196 -9.58 -13.49 -8.20
N LEU A 197 -10.79 -13.74 -7.70
CA LEU A 197 -11.04 -14.46 -6.47
C LEU A 197 -11.22 -15.94 -6.83
N ALA A 198 -10.14 -16.69 -6.68
CA ALA A 198 -10.07 -18.09 -7.05
C ALA A 198 -10.51 -18.97 -5.87
N PRO A 199 -11.50 -19.86 -6.05
CA PRO A 199 -11.99 -20.69 -4.97
C PRO A 199 -10.94 -21.69 -4.49
N GLU A 200 -10.90 -21.91 -3.18
CA GLU A 200 -10.05 -22.92 -2.52
C GLU A 200 -10.87 -23.87 -1.62
N ALA A 201 -12.21 -23.79 -1.69
CA ALA A 201 -13.16 -24.62 -0.95
C ALA A 201 -14.41 -24.90 -1.80
N THR A 202 -15.12 -25.99 -1.47
CA THR A 202 -16.45 -26.33 -2.03
C THR A 202 -17.60 -25.71 -1.22
N ASP A 203 -17.29 -25.13 -0.07
CA ASP A 203 -18.23 -24.31 0.69
C ASP A 203 -18.21 -22.91 0.06
N GLY A 204 -19.07 -22.76 -0.96
CA GLY A 204 -19.18 -21.54 -1.75
C GLY A 204 -19.56 -20.33 -0.90
N MET A 205 -19.04 -19.17 -1.27
CA MET A 205 -19.30 -17.92 -0.54
C MET A 205 -19.93 -16.87 -1.45
N ASP A 206 -20.73 -16.00 -0.83
CA ASP A 206 -21.39 -14.87 -1.47
C ASP A 206 -20.92 -13.56 -0.83
N PHE A 207 -20.71 -12.54 -1.67
CA PHE A 207 -20.34 -11.20 -1.24
C PHE A 207 -20.94 -10.13 -2.15
N ALA A 208 -21.05 -8.92 -1.61
CA ALA A 208 -21.59 -7.78 -2.34
C ALA A 208 -20.77 -7.49 -3.61
N SER A 209 -21.48 -7.28 -4.72
CA SER A 209 -20.93 -6.72 -5.97
C SER A 209 -20.82 -5.20 -5.89
N ARG A 210 -20.35 -4.57 -6.96
CA ARG A 210 -20.45 -3.12 -7.15
C ARG A 210 -21.90 -2.68 -7.42
N GLU A 211 -22.77 -3.55 -7.93
CA GLU A 211 -24.20 -3.29 -8.14
C GLU A 211 -25.00 -3.35 -6.83
N ASP A 212 -24.39 -3.72 -5.69
CA ASP A 212 -25.07 -3.71 -4.39
C ASP A 212 -25.67 -2.32 -4.11
N ALA A 213 -26.94 -2.30 -3.71
CA ALA A 213 -27.67 -1.06 -3.45
C ALA A 213 -27.07 -0.26 -2.28
N THR A 214 -26.39 -0.93 -1.34
CA THR A 214 -25.73 -0.31 -0.20
C THR A 214 -24.26 -0.03 -0.54
N ALA A 215 -23.95 1.22 -0.88
CA ALA A 215 -22.60 1.61 -1.32
C ALA A 215 -21.47 1.22 -0.36
N SER A 216 -21.71 1.22 0.96
CA SER A 216 -20.71 0.83 1.96
C SER A 216 -20.41 -0.68 2.01
N ARG A 217 -21.26 -1.52 1.40
CA ARG A 217 -21.04 -2.98 1.29
C ARG A 217 -20.19 -3.34 0.09
N ARG A 218 -20.14 -2.50 -0.93
CA ARG A 218 -19.41 -2.76 -2.18
C ARG A 218 -17.93 -3.07 -1.91
N PRO A 219 -17.28 -3.86 -2.79
CA PRO A 219 -15.85 -4.13 -2.71
C PRO A 219 -15.04 -2.83 -2.69
N THR A 220 -13.92 -2.82 -1.99
CA THR A 220 -12.98 -1.68 -2.04
C THR A 220 -11.54 -2.16 -2.11
N LEU A 221 -10.71 -1.45 -2.87
CA LEU A 221 -9.27 -1.58 -2.82
C LEU A 221 -8.69 -0.35 -2.12
N THR A 222 -8.06 -0.55 -0.98
CA THR A 222 -7.43 0.50 -0.19
C THR A 222 -5.92 0.47 -0.40
N LEU A 223 -5.34 1.57 -0.87
CA LEU A 223 -3.91 1.73 -1.08
C LEU A 223 -3.31 2.64 -0.01
N THR A 224 -2.21 2.21 0.59
CA THR A 224 -1.32 3.08 1.37
C THR A 224 -0.31 3.68 0.42
N VAL A 225 -0.30 5.01 0.33
CA VAL A 225 0.63 5.78 -0.49
C VAL A 225 1.59 6.53 0.43
N VAL A 226 2.89 6.34 0.23
CA VAL A 226 3.94 7.12 0.88
C VAL A 226 4.10 8.44 0.14
N THR A 227 4.19 9.54 0.88
CA THR A 227 4.36 10.91 0.37
C THR A 227 5.70 11.46 0.85
N GLY A 228 6.64 11.73 -0.05
CA GLY A 228 7.93 12.33 0.29
C GLY A 228 9.10 11.60 -0.35
#